data_AF-A0A956X4P5-F1
#
_entry.id   AF-A0A956X4P5-F1
#
_cell.length_a   1.000
_cell.length_b   1.000
_cell.length_c   1.000
_cell.angle_alpha   90.00
_cell.angle_beta   90.00
_cell.angle_gamma   90.00
#
_symmetry.space_group_name_H-M   'P 1'
#
loop_
_entity.id
_entity.type
_entity.pdbx_description
1 polymer ?
#
loop_
_entity_poly.entity_id
_entity_poly.type
_entity_poly.pdbx_seq_one_letter_code
_entity_poly.pdbx_strand_id
1 'polypeptide(L)'
;MNKKLTSALDIYDTQKNQVVARIALNGYDIKAGSLLPATGAMRSFVILEGDLWDQWNAVATLRLRHDTGAEVAVRVAALPVEEDGYGLIEFL
;
A
#
# COMPACT_ATOMS: atom_id res chain seq x y z
N MET A 1 19.97 0.27 3.47
CA MET A 1 18.74 0.52 4.27
C MET A 1 18.33 1.98 4.13
N ASN A 2 17.21 2.24 3.45
CA ASN A 2 16.69 3.59 3.21
C ASN A 2 16.03 4.12 4.50
N LYS A 3 16.51 5.25 5.03
CA LYS A 3 16.21 5.74 6.40
C LYS A 3 14.85 6.45 6.58
N LYS A 4 13.84 6.17 5.75
CA LYS A 4 12.53 6.85 5.81
C LYS A 4 11.35 5.89 5.62
N LEU A 5 11.35 4.79 6.37
CA LEU A 5 10.14 3.99 6.53
C LEU A 5 9.18 4.74 7.47
N THR A 6 7.92 4.87 7.07
CA THR A 6 6.84 5.32 7.97
C THR A 6 6.56 4.26 9.04
N SER A 7 5.67 4.58 9.99
CA SER A 7 5.04 3.55 10.84
C SER A 7 4.52 2.38 9.99
N ALA A 8 4.52 1.20 10.60
CA ALA A 8 3.94 0.00 10.02
C ALA A 8 2.40 0.14 9.95
N LEU A 9 1.83 -0.13 8.79
CA LEU A 9 0.41 0.04 8.48
C LEU A 9 -0.22 -1.30 8.12
N ASP A 10 -1.43 -1.54 8.62
CA ASP A 10 -2.17 -2.77 8.33
C ASP A 10 -3.01 -2.60 7.07
N ILE A 11 -2.91 -3.59 6.18
CA ILE A 11 -3.73 -3.71 4.97
C ILE A 11 -4.81 -4.78 5.20
N TYR A 12 -6.06 -4.38 5.02
CA TYR A 12 -7.21 -5.25 5.15
C TYR A 12 -7.81 -5.61 3.80
N ASP A 13 -8.16 -6.88 3.65
CA ASP A 13 -9.09 -7.32 2.62
C ASP A 13 -10.48 -6.76 2.91
N THR A 14 -11.05 -6.04 1.94
CA THR A 14 -12.34 -5.37 2.12
C THR A 14 -13.51 -6.37 2.22
N GLN A 15 -13.42 -7.53 1.57
CA GLN A 15 -14.50 -8.52 1.56
C GLN A 15 -14.47 -9.39 2.82
N LYS A 16 -13.28 -9.79 3.26
CA LYS A 16 -13.08 -10.71 4.38
C LYS A 16 -12.89 -10.00 5.73
N ASN A 17 -12.68 -8.68 5.72
CA ASN A 17 -12.39 -7.88 6.91
C ASN A 17 -11.23 -8.46 7.75
N GLN A 18 -10.19 -8.95 7.07
CA GLN A 18 -9.01 -9.57 7.68
C GLN A 18 -7.75 -8.82 7.25
N VAL A 19 -6.75 -8.76 8.14
CA VAL A 19 -5.41 -8.28 7.78
C VAL A 19 -4.79 -9.28 6.81
N VAL A 20 -4.28 -8.80 5.68
CA VAL A 20 -3.60 -9.62 4.67
C VAL A 20 -2.11 -9.35 4.60
N ALA A 21 -1.71 -8.11 4.89
CA ALA A 21 -0.31 -7.74 4.97
C ALA A 21 -0.11 -6.55 5.90
N ARG A 22 1.12 -6.41 6.39
CA ARG A 22 1.60 -5.23 7.09
C ARG A 22 2.70 -4.59 6.26
N ILE A 23 2.60 -3.29 6.01
CA ILE A 23 3.52 -2.57 5.12
C ILE A 23 4.14 -1.35 5.81
N ALA A 24 5.25 -0.85 5.29
CA ALA A 24 5.75 0.49 5.60
C ALA A 24 5.95 1.29 4.31
N LEU A 25 5.50 2.54 4.29
CA LEU A 25 5.76 3.44 3.17
C LEU A 25 7.22 3.88 3.24
N ASN A 26 7.94 3.85 2.13
CA ASN A 26 9.38 4.17 2.09
C ASN A 26 9.67 5.57 1.50
N GLY A 27 8.63 6.40 1.35
CA GLY A 27 8.73 7.84 1.09
C GLY A 27 9.01 8.24 -0.37
N TYR A 28 8.94 7.31 -1.33
CA TYR A 28 8.93 7.68 -2.75
C TYR A 28 7.50 7.94 -3.21
N ASP A 29 7.18 9.21 -3.38
CA ASP A 29 5.87 9.69 -3.85
C ASP A 29 5.91 9.89 -5.38
N ILE A 30 5.12 9.11 -6.10
CA ILE A 30 4.82 9.31 -7.52
C ILE A 30 3.58 10.20 -7.59
N LYS A 31 3.78 11.46 -7.91
CA LYS A 31 2.68 12.40 -8.16
C LYS A 31 2.05 12.07 -9.50
N ALA A 32 0.77 11.70 -9.52
CA ALA A 32 -0.01 11.77 -10.75
C ALA A 32 0.05 13.22 -11.29
N GLY A 33 0.27 13.39 -12.59
CA GLY A 33 0.49 14.69 -13.23
C GLY A 33 -0.71 15.65 -13.26
N SER A 34 -1.61 15.57 -12.28
CA SER A 34 -2.83 16.38 -12.17
C SER A 34 -2.66 17.54 -11.17
N LEU A 35 -3.28 18.68 -11.48
CA LEU A 35 -3.33 19.87 -10.64
C LEU A 35 -4.19 19.71 -9.36
N LEU A 36 -4.91 18.58 -9.20
CA LEU A 36 -5.79 18.34 -8.06
C LEU A 36 -5.14 17.39 -7.04
N PRO A 37 -5.06 17.76 -5.76
CA PRO A 37 -4.36 16.98 -4.74
C PRO A 37 -5.31 15.97 -4.10
N ALA A 38 -5.18 14.67 -4.44
CA ALA A 38 -5.36 13.53 -3.52
C ALA A 38 -5.51 12.20 -4.28
N THR A 39 -6.22 12.18 -5.42
CA THR A 39 -6.55 10.95 -6.13
C THR A 39 -5.46 10.54 -7.11
N GLY A 40 -5.05 9.28 -7.08
CA GLY A 40 -4.02 8.72 -7.97
C GLY A 40 -2.58 8.99 -7.54
N ALA A 41 -2.35 9.53 -6.34
CA ALA A 41 -1.01 9.58 -5.77
C ALA A 41 -0.55 8.14 -5.46
N MET A 42 0.54 7.71 -6.09
CA MET A 42 1.15 6.41 -5.82
C MET A 42 2.34 6.59 -4.89
N ARG A 43 2.48 5.70 -3.92
CA ARG A 43 3.65 5.65 -3.03
C ARG A 43 4.27 4.27 -3.09
N SER A 44 5.59 4.16 -2.97
CA SER A 44 6.16 2.84 -2.74
C SER A 44 6.08 2.42 -1.28
N PHE A 45 5.96 1.11 -1.09
CA PHE A 45 5.94 0.46 0.20
C PHE A 45 6.87 -0.76 0.21
N VAL A 46 7.16 -1.23 1.40
CA VAL A 46 7.76 -2.54 1.68
C VAL A 46 6.80 -3.36 2.53
N ILE A 47 6.69 -4.65 2.24
CA ILE A 47 5.96 -5.64 3.02
C ILE A 47 6.85 -6.00 4.21
N LEU A 48 6.29 -5.83 5.40
CA LEU A 48 6.91 -6.24 6.66
C LEU A 48 6.47 -7.66 7.02
N GLU A 49 5.18 -7.97 6.81
CA GLU A 49 4.55 -9.25 7.13
C GLU A 49 3.41 -9.54 6.13
N GLY A 50 3.15 -10.81 5.85
CA GLY A 50 2.06 -11.25 4.97
C GLY A 50 2.40 -11.21 3.48
N ASP A 51 1.36 -11.24 2.64
CA ASP A 51 1.47 -11.24 1.18
C ASP A 51 0.28 -10.50 0.56
N LEU A 52 0.52 -9.85 -0.57
CA LEU A 52 -0.46 -9.09 -1.34
C LEU A 52 -0.65 -9.63 -2.76
N TRP A 53 -0.04 -10.77 -3.10
CA TRP A 53 -0.09 -11.36 -4.44
C TRP A 53 -1.52 -11.54 -4.96
N ASP A 54 -2.40 -12.16 -4.17
CA ASP A 54 -3.78 -12.43 -4.57
C ASP A 54 -4.57 -11.15 -4.79
N GLN A 55 -4.41 -10.17 -3.89
CA GLN A 55 -5.09 -8.89 -3.95
C GLN A 55 -4.61 -8.05 -5.14
N TRP A 56 -3.30 -8.09 -5.41
CA TRP A 56 -2.70 -7.45 -6.58
C TRP A 56 -3.23 -8.07 -7.88
N ASN A 57 -3.19 -9.40 -7.99
CA ASN A 57 -3.63 -10.12 -9.19
C ASN A 57 -5.13 -9.90 -9.46
N ALA A 58 -5.94 -9.77 -8.41
CA ALA A 58 -7.37 -9.48 -8.52
C ALA A 58 -7.69 -7.99 -8.72
N VAL A 59 -6.69 -7.09 -8.68
CA VAL A 59 -6.87 -5.63 -8.68
C VAL A 59 -7.88 -5.20 -7.59
N ALA A 60 -7.79 -5.82 -6.43
CA ALA A 60 -8.75 -5.65 -5.35
C ALA A 60 -8.60 -4.27 -4.69
N THR A 61 -9.72 -3.62 -4.37
CA THR A 61 -9.72 -2.46 -3.46
C THR A 61 -9.56 -2.95 -2.02
N LEU A 62 -8.54 -2.46 -1.34
CA LEU A 62 -8.18 -2.79 0.03
C LEU A 62 -8.43 -1.60 0.96
N ARG A 63 -8.33 -1.83 2.27
CA ARG A 63 -8.37 -0.76 3.28
C ARG A 63 -7.03 -0.68 4.01
N LEU A 64 -6.40 0.48 3.93
CA LEU A 64 -5.23 0.82 4.73
C LEU A 64 -5.70 1.46 6.03
N ARG A 65 -5.27 0.95 7.18
CA ARG A 65 -5.57 1.55 8.49
C ARG A 65 -4.34 2.27 9.04
N HIS A 66 -4.53 3.54 9.40
CA HIS A 66 -3.53 4.36 10.09
C HIS A 66 -3.54 4.09 11.59
N ASP A 67 -2.42 4.39 12.25
CA ASP A 67 -2.27 4.31 13.72
C ASP A 67 -3.33 5.13 14.49
N THR A 68 -3.89 6.16 13.85
CA THR A 68 -4.97 7.01 14.40
C THR A 68 -6.35 6.35 14.33
N GLY A 69 -6.46 5.16 13.73
CA GLY A 69 -7.72 4.46 13.45
C GLY A 69 -8.42 4.91 12.17
N ALA A 70 -7.88 5.90 11.45
CA ALA A 70 -8.42 6.30 10.15
C ALA A 70 -8.21 5.21 9.09
N GLU A 71 -9.22 4.96 8.27
CA GLU A 71 -9.17 4.01 7.16
C GLU A 71 -9.21 4.74 5.82
N VAL A 72 -8.40 4.28 4.87
CA VAL A 72 -8.35 4.81 3.49
C VAL A 72 -8.45 3.67 2.50
N ALA A 73 -9.24 3.85 1.45
CA ALA A 73 -9.33 2.89 0.36
C ALA A 73 -8.08 2.98 -0.52
N VAL A 74 -7.50 1.83 -0.84
CA VAL A 74 -6.24 1.75 -1.58
C VAL A 74 -6.27 0.62 -2.60
N ARG A 75 -5.41 0.71 -3.61
CA ARG A 75 -5.05 -0.41 -4.48
C ARG A 75 -3.56 -0.61 -4.46
N VAL A 76 -3.13 -1.85 -4.64
CA VAL A 76 -1.71 -2.18 -4.67
C VAL A 76 -1.34 -2.72 -6.05
N ALA A 77 -0.21 -2.24 -6.55
CA ALA A 77 0.50 -2.83 -7.67
C ALA A 77 1.82 -3.36 -7.12
N ALA A 78 1.92 -4.67 -6.88
CA ALA A 78 3.21 -5.25 -6.53
C ALA A 78 4.11 -5.12 -7.77
N LEU A 79 5.32 -4.58 -7.58
CA LEU A 79 6.29 -4.59 -8.67
C LEU A 79 6.88 -6.00 -8.71
N PRO A 80 7.03 -6.63 -9.89
CA PRO A 80 7.68 -7.93 -10.01
C PRO A 80 9.19 -7.74 -9.86
N VAL A 81 9.62 -7.38 -8.65
CA VAL A 81 11.02 -7.30 -8.27
C VAL A 81 11.16 -8.24 -7.08
N GLU A 82 11.61 -9.45 -7.42
CA GLU A 82 12.18 -10.52 -6.61
C GLU A 82 12.21 -10.32 -5.09
N GLU A 83 11.70 -11.33 -4.35
CA GLU A 83 11.90 -11.71 -2.93
C GLU A 83 11.88 -10.64 -1.80
N ASP A 84 11.99 -9.35 -2.08
CA ASP A 84 12.21 -8.28 -1.10
C ASP A 84 10.95 -7.44 -0.80
N GLY A 85 9.77 -7.90 -1.25
CA GLY A 85 8.48 -7.40 -0.75
C GLY A 85 8.19 -5.92 -1.05
N TYR A 86 8.66 -5.35 -2.16
CA TYR A 86 8.34 -3.96 -2.51
C TYR A 86 7.13 -3.85 -3.45
N GLY A 87 6.38 -2.76 -3.34
CA GLY A 87 5.27 -2.47 -4.23
C GLY A 87 4.90 -1.00 -4.31
N LEU A 88 3.92 -0.69 -5.13
CA LEU A 88 3.28 0.62 -5.22
C LEU A 88 1.86 0.55 -4.67
N ILE A 89 1.48 1.55 -3.87
CA ILE A 89 0.14 1.71 -3.32
C ILE A 89 -0.47 3.00 -3.86
N GLU A 90 -1.65 2.89 -4.45
CA GLU A 90 -2.48 3.99 -4.91
C GLU A 90 -3.54 4.31 -3.85
N PHE A 91 -3.67 5.58 -3.50
CA PHE A 91 -4.73 6.07 -2.62
C PHE A 91 -5.92 6.54 -3.49
N LEU A 92 -7.11 6.00 -3.20
CA LEU A 92 -8.33 6.20 -3.99
C LEU A 92 -9.17 7.38 -3.50
#